data_AF-M4Z3L9-F1
#
_entry.id   AF-M4Z3L9-F1
#
_cell.length_a   1.000
_cell.length_b   1.000
_cell.length_c   1.000
_cell.angle_alpha   90.00
_cell.angle_beta   90.00
_cell.angle_gamma   90.00
#
_symmetry.space_group_name_H-M   'P 1'
#
loop_
_entity.id
_entity.type
_entity.pdbx_description
1 polymer ?
#
loop_
_entity_poly.entity_id
_entity_poly.type
_entity_poly.pdbx_seq_one_letter_code
_entity_poly.pdbx_strand_id
1 'polypeptide(L)'
;MCCGVCRRLAVGIGYAPKQGKPVLWLCTDPTCISLGESVFKMAPKTLSAHELFALDEAGEVAGAYLERIGKFDLTQLSEAEWMEFLKTVLNTYGERMRARLLDHAAPF
;
A
#
# COMPACT_ATOMS: atom_id res chain seq x y z
N MET A 1 -3.51 -0.90 14.25
CA MET A 1 -3.48 0.44 13.60
C MET A 1 -2.58 0.36 12.38
N CYS A 2 -2.94 1.03 11.27
CA CYS A 2 -2.23 0.90 9.99
C CYS A 2 -1.35 2.11 9.70
N CYS A 3 -0.26 1.90 8.94
CA CYS A 3 0.58 2.94 8.40
C CYS A 3 -0.23 3.83 7.45
N GLY A 4 -0.10 5.14 7.60
CA GLY A 4 -0.76 6.13 6.76
C GLY A 4 -0.40 6.07 5.28
N VAL A 5 0.75 5.50 4.94
CA VAL A 5 1.29 5.43 3.58
C VAL A 5 1.01 4.07 2.95
N CYS A 6 1.62 2.99 3.46
CA CYS A 6 1.52 1.67 2.84
C CYS A 6 0.39 0.78 3.37
N ARG A 7 -0.41 1.30 4.32
CA ARG A 7 -1.52 0.58 5.00
C ARG A 7 -1.15 -0.72 5.74
N ARG A 8 0.12 -1.08 5.86
CA ARG A 8 0.60 -2.20 6.70
C ARG A 8 0.65 -1.81 8.19
N LEU A 9 1.23 -2.65 9.03
CA LEU A 9 1.32 -2.40 10.47
C LEU A 9 2.10 -1.11 10.79
N ALA A 10 1.47 -0.17 11.51
CA ALA A 10 2.18 0.93 12.15
C ALA A 10 2.76 0.49 13.49
N VAL A 11 3.95 0.99 13.84
CA VAL A 11 4.70 0.52 15.03
C VAL A 11 4.99 1.62 16.06
N GLY A 12 4.33 2.78 15.94
CA GLY A 12 4.44 3.87 16.91
C GLY A 12 5.23 5.09 16.45
N ILE A 13 5.61 5.18 15.17
CA ILE A 13 6.13 6.41 14.58
C ILE A 13 4.93 7.28 14.20
N GLY A 14 4.84 8.50 14.71
CA GLY A 14 3.72 9.41 14.47
C GLY A 14 4.17 10.73 13.85
N TYR A 15 3.48 11.18 12.81
CA TYR A 15 3.61 12.55 12.29
C TYR A 15 2.44 13.41 12.78
N ALA A 16 2.76 14.48 13.52
CA ALA A 16 1.80 15.45 14.03
C ALA A 16 2.45 16.83 14.08
N PRO A 17 2.24 17.71 13.08
CA PRO A 17 3.02 18.94 12.92
C PRO A 17 2.65 20.04 13.94
N LYS A 18 1.51 19.92 14.62
CA LYS A 18 1.05 20.83 15.67
C LYS A 18 0.34 20.03 16.76
N GLN A 19 0.48 20.48 18.00
CA GLN A 19 -0.25 19.92 19.14
C GLN A 19 -1.76 19.99 18.91
N GLY A 20 -2.49 18.94 19.31
CA GLY A 20 -3.94 18.84 19.15
C GLY A 20 -4.42 18.47 17.73
N LYS A 21 -3.51 18.28 16.77
CA LYS A 21 -3.87 17.67 15.47
C LYS A 21 -3.85 16.14 15.56
N PRO A 22 -4.66 15.44 14.74
CA PRO A 22 -4.58 13.99 14.63
C PRO A 22 -3.16 13.53 14.30
N VAL A 23 -2.78 12.36 14.81
CA VAL A 23 -1.48 11.75 14.51
C VAL A 23 -1.63 10.82 13.31
N LEU A 24 -0.79 10.99 12.29
CA LEU A 24 -0.64 10.00 11.22
C LEU A 24 0.42 8.98 11.65
N TRP A 25 0.00 7.74 11.85
CA TRP A 25 0.88 6.67 12.30
C TRP A 25 1.57 5.98 11.13
N LEU A 26 2.83 5.62 11.29
CA LEU A 26 3.70 5.11 10.24
C LEU A 26 4.38 3.80 10.67
N CYS A 27 4.79 3.00 9.68
CA CYS A 27 5.65 1.84 9.91
C CYS A 27 7.13 2.28 9.98
N THR A 28 8.04 1.32 10.17
CA THR A 28 9.49 1.57 10.24
C THR A 28 10.16 1.82 8.89
N ASP A 29 9.44 1.70 7.78
CA ASP A 29 10.01 1.90 6.45
C ASP A 29 10.42 3.37 6.25
N PRO A 30 11.70 3.67 5.96
CA PRO A 30 12.18 5.05 5.80
C PRO A 30 11.42 5.86 4.75
N THR A 31 10.93 5.21 3.69
CA THR A 31 10.13 5.84 2.64
C THR A 31 8.76 6.24 3.15
N CYS A 32 8.12 5.41 3.98
CA CYS A 32 6.86 5.77 4.62
C CYS A 32 7.04 6.94 5.60
N ILE A 33 8.18 6.99 6.29
CA ILE A 33 8.50 8.08 7.21
C ILE A 33 8.68 9.39 6.43
N SER A 34 9.46 9.39 5.35
CA SER A 34 9.70 10.59 4.53
C SER A 34 8.43 11.10 3.83
N LEU A 35 7.52 10.20 3.43
CA LEU A 35 6.25 10.55 2.82
C LEU A 35 5.18 11.02 3.83
N GLY A 36 5.43 10.88 5.14
CA GLY A 36 4.44 11.13 6.18
C GLY A 36 3.83 12.53 6.15
N GLU A 37 4.65 13.57 5.92
CA GLU A 37 4.17 14.95 5.81
C GLU A 37 3.30 15.17 4.56
N SER A 38 3.72 14.63 3.42
CA SER A 38 2.98 14.74 2.16
C SER A 38 1.61 14.09 2.28
N VAL A 39 1.56 12.86 2.79
CA VAL A 39 0.31 12.12 3.01
C VAL A 39 -0.57 12.80 4.06
N PHE A 40 0.00 13.35 5.13
CA PHE A 40 -0.77 14.06 6.16
C PHE A 40 -1.52 15.27 5.59
N LYS A 41 -0.90 15.99 4.65
CA LYS A 41 -1.49 17.19 4.02
C LYS A 41 -2.37 16.84 2.80
N MET A 42 -2.34 15.59 2.35
CA MET A 42 -3.08 15.15 1.18
C MET A 42 -4.59 15.16 1.42
N ALA A 43 -5.35 15.67 0.45
CA ALA A 43 -6.80 15.58 0.50
C ALA A 43 -7.25 14.11 0.48
N PRO A 44 -8.23 13.69 1.30
CA PRO A 44 -8.66 12.30 1.36
C PRO A 44 -9.01 11.68 0.00
N LYS A 45 -9.68 12.45 -0.88
CA LYS A 45 -10.03 12.01 -2.24
C LYS A 45 -8.79 11.68 -3.10
N THR A 46 -7.74 12.49 -2.99
CA THR A 46 -6.48 12.27 -3.70
C THR A 46 -5.79 11.01 -3.18
N LEU A 47 -5.74 10.84 -1.86
CA LEU A 47 -5.17 9.63 -1.27
C LEU A 47 -5.92 8.38 -1.74
N SER A 48 -7.26 8.40 -1.70
CA SER A 48 -8.07 7.27 -2.17
C SER A 48 -7.87 6.95 -3.65
N ALA A 49 -7.61 7.95 -4.50
CA ALA A 49 -7.26 7.68 -5.89
C ALA A 49 -5.94 6.91 -6.00
N HIS A 50 -4.89 7.32 -5.27
CA HIS A 50 -3.63 6.56 -5.22
C HIS A 50 -3.82 5.14 -4.69
N GLU A 51 -4.69 4.96 -3.68
CA GLU A 51 -5.01 3.63 -3.14
C GLU A 51 -5.67 2.72 -4.17
N LEU A 52 -6.60 3.25 -4.98
CA LEU A 52 -7.25 2.49 -6.04
C LEU A 52 -6.25 2.06 -7.12
N PHE A 53 -5.39 2.97 -7.57
CA PHE A 53 -4.34 2.62 -8.55
C PHE A 53 -3.36 1.60 -8.00
N ALA A 54 -2.88 1.76 -6.75
CA ALA A 54 -1.98 0.81 -6.14
C ALA A 54 -2.62 -0.59 -5.97
N LEU A 55 -3.94 -0.64 -5.76
CA LEU A 55 -4.68 -1.90 -5.68
C LEU A 55 -4.84 -2.56 -7.06
N ASP A 56 -5.13 -1.79 -8.09
CA ASP A 56 -5.22 -2.25 -9.48
C ASP A 56 -3.87 -2.86 -9.94
N GLU A 57 -2.78 -2.11 -9.78
CA GLU A 57 -1.42 -2.57 -10.09
C GLU A 57 -1.02 -3.80 -9.25
N ALA A 58 -1.46 -3.90 -8.00
CA ALA A 58 -1.24 -5.10 -7.18
C ALA A 58 -2.03 -6.31 -7.70
N GLY A 59 -3.25 -6.08 -8.21
CA GLY A 59 -4.07 -7.08 -8.87
C GLY A 59 -3.41 -7.63 -10.13
N GLU A 60 -2.84 -6.77 -10.98
CA GLU A 60 -2.10 -7.18 -12.18
C GLU A 60 -0.91 -8.08 -11.83
N VAL A 61 -0.09 -7.70 -10.85
CA VAL A 61 1.07 -8.49 -10.44
C VAL A 61 0.65 -9.84 -9.82
N ALA A 62 -0.41 -9.84 -9.01
CA ALA A 62 -0.93 -11.07 -8.43
C ALA A 62 -1.60 -11.98 -9.49
N GLY A 63 -2.23 -11.40 -10.52
CA GLY A 63 -2.73 -12.12 -11.69
C GLY A 63 -1.61 -12.77 -12.49
N ALA A 64 -0.52 -12.04 -12.74
CA ALA A 64 0.67 -12.59 -13.39
C ALA A 64 1.31 -13.75 -12.60
N TYR A 65 1.19 -13.75 -11.27
CA TYR A 65 1.58 -14.91 -10.45
C TYR A 65 0.71 -16.14 -10.75
N LEU A 66 -0.62 -15.97 -10.80
CA LEU A 66 -1.57 -17.04 -11.12
C LEU A 66 -1.34 -17.63 -12.53
N GLU A 67 -1.09 -16.76 -13.51
CA GLU A 67 -0.71 -17.15 -14.88
C GLU A 67 0.57 -17.99 -14.89
N ARG A 68 1.60 -17.56 -14.16
CA ARG A 68 2.89 -18.25 -14.09
C ARG A 68 2.80 -19.65 -13.50
N ILE A 69 1.91 -19.87 -12.53
CA ILE A 69 1.67 -21.20 -11.95
C ILE A 69 0.60 -22.00 -12.69
N GLY A 70 -0.04 -21.41 -13.71
CA GLY A 70 -1.05 -22.05 -14.55
C GLY A 70 -2.37 -22.33 -13.83
N LYS A 71 -2.72 -21.56 -12.79
CA LYS A 71 -3.95 -21.76 -11.99
C LYS A 71 -4.82 -20.52 -12.01
N PHE A 72 -6.01 -20.63 -12.62
CA PHE A 72 -6.95 -19.51 -12.79
C PHE A 72 -8.17 -19.60 -11.87
N ASP A 73 -8.37 -20.75 -11.24
CA ASP A 73 -9.38 -20.96 -10.22
C ASP A 73 -8.71 -20.95 -8.85
N LEU A 74 -9.08 -20.00 -7.99
CA LEU A 74 -8.50 -19.84 -6.66
C LEU A 74 -8.71 -21.08 -5.77
N THR A 75 -9.71 -21.93 -6.07
CA THR A 75 -9.94 -23.18 -5.33
C THR A 75 -8.89 -24.26 -5.62
N GLN A 76 -8.09 -24.10 -6.68
CA GLN A 76 -7.03 -25.04 -7.07
C GLN A 76 -5.68 -24.70 -6.40
N LEU A 77 -5.61 -23.58 -5.68
CA LEU A 77 -4.41 -23.17 -4.98
C LEU A 77 -4.21 -24.04 -3.73
N SER A 78 -3.00 -24.56 -3.58
CA SER A 78 -2.54 -25.08 -2.30
C SER A 78 -2.46 -23.95 -1.28
N GLU A 79 -2.40 -24.29 0.01
CA GLU A 79 -2.25 -23.30 1.09
C GLU A 79 -1.03 -22.40 0.88
N ALA A 80 0.10 -22.96 0.44
CA ALA A 80 1.31 -22.21 0.18
C ALA A 80 1.14 -21.22 -0.98
N GLU A 81 0.50 -21.62 -2.08
CA GLU A 81 0.24 -20.76 -3.23
C GLU A 81 -0.79 -19.66 -2.89
N TRP A 82 -1.81 -19.99 -2.10
CA TRP A 82 -2.77 -19.02 -1.59
C TRP A 82 -2.09 -17.94 -0.75
N MET A 83 -1.23 -18.35 0.18
CA MET A 83 -0.48 -17.41 1.01
C MET A 83 0.49 -16.56 0.19
N GLU A 84 1.11 -17.12 -0.84
CA GLU A 84 1.99 -16.36 -1.73
C GLU A 84 1.22 -15.35 -2.59
N PHE A 85 0.04 -15.73 -3.11
CA PHE A 85 -0.86 -14.81 -3.80
C PHE A 85 -1.26 -13.63 -2.91
N LEU A 86 -1.73 -13.88 -1.67
CA LEU A 86 -2.11 -12.82 -0.74
C LEU A 86 -0.92 -11.93 -0.33
N LYS A 87 0.27 -12.52 -0.12
CA LYS A 87 1.48 -11.75 0.16
C LYS A 87 1.87 -10.87 -1.01
N THR A 88 1.75 -11.38 -2.23
CA THR A 88 2.01 -10.63 -3.46
C THR A 88 1.12 -9.39 -3.52
N VAL A 89 -0.20 -9.56 -3.37
CA VAL A 89 -1.15 -8.44 -3.33
C VAL A 89 -0.77 -7.41 -2.26
N LEU A 90 -0.56 -7.85 -1.01
CA LEU A 90 -0.31 -6.95 0.11
C LEU A 90 1.04 -6.21 -0.01
N ASN A 91 2.09 -6.90 -0.47
CA ASN A 91 3.41 -6.32 -0.63
C ASN A 91 3.42 -5.31 -1.79
N THR A 92 2.92 -5.72 -2.95
CA THR A 92 2.88 -4.88 -4.15
C THR A 92 2.02 -3.64 -3.92
N TYR A 93 0.86 -3.75 -3.27
CA TYR A 93 0.06 -2.57 -2.91
C TYR A 93 0.90 -1.53 -2.15
N GLY A 94 1.62 -1.97 -1.11
CA GLY A 94 2.46 -1.07 -0.32
C GLY A 94 3.61 -0.46 -1.12
N GLU A 95 4.22 -1.22 -2.03
CA GLU A 95 5.27 -0.76 -2.93
C GLU A 95 4.75 0.30 -3.91
N ARG A 96 3.60 0.04 -4.56
CA ARG A 96 2.97 0.96 -5.51
C ARG A 96 2.47 2.23 -4.83
N MET A 97 1.93 2.14 -3.62
CA MET A 97 1.61 3.32 -2.82
C MET A 97 2.82 4.24 -2.63
N ARG A 98 3.98 3.68 -2.26
CA ARG A 98 5.21 4.48 -2.09
C ARG A 98 5.67 5.07 -3.42
N ALA A 99 5.72 4.27 -4.48
CA ALA A 99 6.16 4.72 -5.80
C ALA A 99 5.32 5.90 -6.31
N ARG A 100 3.99 5.77 -6.31
CA ARG A 100 3.08 6.82 -6.80
C ARG A 100 3.19 8.12 -5.99
N LEU A 101 3.40 8.01 -4.68
CA LEU A 101 3.54 9.17 -3.79
C LEU A 101 4.91 9.86 -3.92
N LEU A 102 5.97 9.11 -4.26
CA LEU A 102 7.29 9.66 -4.58
C LEU A 102 7.32 10.37 -5.93
N ASP A 103 6.65 9.81 -6.94
CA ASP A 103 6.63 10.34 -8.30
C ASP A 103 5.74 11.59 -8.45
N HIS A 104 5.08 12.02 -7.36
CA HIS A 104 4.04 13.06 -7.38
C HIS A 104 2.99 12.81 -8.50
N ALA A 105 2.74 11.54 -8.82
CA ALA A 105 1.90 11.17 -9.95
C ALA A 105 0.53 11.83 -9.78
N ALA A 106 0.07 12.57 -10.80
CA ALA A 106 -1.26 13.15 -10.75
C ALA A 106 -2.28 12.01 -10.62
N PRO A 107 -3.27 12.11 -9.72
CA PRO A 107 -4.27 11.07 -9.53
C PRO A 107 -5.36 11.07 -10.63
N PHE A 108 -5.09 11.68 -11.80
CA PHE A 108 -6.02 11.87 -12.91
C PHE A 108 -5.30 11.95 -14.26
#